data_AF-A0A4P6HHX5-F1
#
_entry.id   AF-A0A4P6HHX5-F1
#
_cell.length_a   1.000
_cell.length_b   1.000
_cell.length_c   1.000
_cell.angle_alpha   90.00
_cell.angle_beta   90.00
_cell.angle_gamma   90.00
#
_symmetry.space_group_name_H-M   'P 1'
#
loop_
_entity.id
_entity.type
_entity.pdbx_description
1 polymer ?
#
loop_
_entity_poly.entity_id
_entity_poly.type
_entity_poly.pdbx_seq_one_letter_code
_entity_poly.pdbx_strand_id
1 'polypeptide(L)'
;MRRAAFASLILSMAFAGISPAVASESGQILYRLHCSGCHGAQGNAATVGRIPALAGNVGTFMKSAESRTFLTQAPGIMNSGLNDKDVATLMNWLVPALAKESLTEPFKPYSVDEIAHSRASRPPDFFVARRKVAENLQKQGYALPNY
;
A
#
# COMPACT_ATOMS: atom_id res chain seq x y z
N MET A 1 -24.69 -20.26 60.84
CA MET A 1 -24.09 -20.86 59.63
C MET A 1 -23.57 -19.73 58.75
N ARG A 2 -22.25 -19.53 58.66
CA ARG A 2 -21.62 -18.46 57.87
C ARG A 2 -21.19 -19.02 56.52
N ARG A 3 -21.80 -18.56 55.43
CA ARG A 3 -21.43 -18.93 54.05
C ARG A 3 -20.17 -18.14 53.67
N ALA A 4 -19.06 -18.85 53.44
CA ALA A 4 -17.85 -18.27 52.88
C ALA A 4 -18.04 -18.04 51.37
N ALA A 5 -17.83 -16.82 50.92
CA ALA A 5 -17.85 -16.46 49.50
C ALA A 5 -16.50 -16.83 48.88
N PHE A 6 -16.53 -17.65 47.82
CA PHE A 6 -15.37 -17.95 46.99
C PHE A 6 -15.04 -16.71 46.15
N ALA A 7 -13.87 -16.12 46.38
CA ALA A 7 -13.31 -15.10 45.51
C ALA A 7 -12.69 -15.79 44.28
N SER A 8 -13.35 -15.70 43.13
CA SER A 8 -12.78 -16.13 41.85
C SER A 8 -11.76 -15.11 41.37
N LEU A 9 -10.48 -15.48 41.41
CA LEU A 9 -9.42 -14.74 40.72
C LEU A 9 -9.60 -14.92 39.21
N ILE A 10 -10.02 -13.86 38.51
CA ILE A 10 -10.04 -13.83 37.04
C ILE A 10 -8.62 -13.50 36.58
N LEU A 11 -7.92 -14.51 36.04
CA LEU A 11 -6.61 -14.35 35.43
C LEU A 11 -6.79 -13.68 34.06
N SER A 12 -6.50 -12.38 33.99
CA SER A 12 -6.53 -11.59 32.76
C SER A 12 -5.45 -12.10 31.78
N MET A 13 -5.88 -12.84 30.77
CA MET A 13 -5.03 -13.31 29.67
C MET A 13 -4.74 -12.12 28.75
N ALA A 14 -3.49 -11.63 28.76
CA ALA A 14 -3.06 -10.53 27.91
C ALA A 14 -3.11 -10.94 26.43
N PHE A 15 -4.00 -10.31 25.67
CA PHE A 15 -4.08 -10.45 24.22
C PHE A 15 -2.85 -9.75 23.60
N ALA A 16 -1.87 -10.52 23.13
CA ALA A 16 -0.76 -10.01 22.35
C ALA A 16 -1.29 -9.59 20.96
N GLY A 17 -1.71 -8.34 20.83
CA GLY A 17 -2.02 -7.72 19.54
C GLY A 17 -0.75 -7.62 18.69
N ILE A 18 -0.86 -7.98 17.41
CA ILE A 18 0.22 -7.82 16.42
C ILE A 18 0.64 -6.34 16.40
N SER A 19 1.88 -6.06 16.79
CA SER A 19 2.38 -4.70 16.89
C SER A 19 2.53 -4.06 15.49
N PRO A 20 2.11 -2.80 15.30
CA PRO A 20 2.22 -2.10 14.01
C PRO A 20 3.67 -1.95 13.51
N ALA A 21 4.66 -2.02 14.41
CA ALA A 21 6.09 -2.01 14.08
C ALA A 21 6.53 -3.21 13.23
N VAL A 22 6.04 -4.42 13.52
CA VAL A 22 6.41 -5.66 12.79
C VAL A 22 5.81 -5.68 11.38
N ALA A 23 4.59 -5.17 11.22
CA ALA A 23 3.96 -4.99 9.91
C ALA A 23 4.72 -3.96 9.04
N SER A 24 5.24 -2.90 9.65
CA SER A 24 6.08 -1.89 8.97
C SER A 24 7.40 -2.47 8.48
N GLU A 25 8.12 -3.24 9.31
CA GLU A 25 9.37 -3.91 8.91
C GLU A 25 9.15 -4.91 7.77
N SER A 26 8.08 -5.68 7.84
CA SER A 26 7.72 -6.66 6.81
C SER A 26 7.46 -6.00 5.46
N GLY A 27 6.73 -4.88 5.45
CA GLY A 27 6.48 -4.11 4.21
C GLY A 27 7.76 -3.54 3.59
N GLN A 28 8.71 -3.09 4.42
CA GLN A 28 10.02 -2.63 3.93
C GLN A 28 10.83 -3.75 3.28
N ILE A 29 10.83 -4.95 3.87
CA ILE A 29 11.51 -6.12 3.32
C ILE A 29 10.90 -6.48 1.96
N LEU A 30 9.57 -6.54 1.88
CA LEU A 30 8.86 -6.81 0.62
C LEU A 30 9.24 -5.79 -0.47
N TYR A 31 9.31 -4.50 -0.13
CA TYR A 31 9.75 -3.48 -1.08
C TYR A 31 11.18 -3.71 -1.57
N ARG A 32 12.11 -4.01 -0.66
CA ARG A 32 13.51 -4.29 -1.03
C ARG A 32 13.61 -5.46 -1.99
N LEU A 33 12.93 -6.57 -1.67
CA LEU A 33 13.01 -7.82 -2.44
C LEU A 33 12.31 -7.74 -3.80
N HIS A 34 11.18 -7.02 -3.90
CA HIS A 34 10.31 -7.09 -5.08
C HIS A 34 10.27 -5.80 -5.92
N CYS A 35 10.67 -4.64 -5.38
CA CYS A 35 10.43 -3.35 -6.02
C CYS A 35 11.70 -2.50 -6.19
N SER A 36 12.60 -2.53 -5.22
CA SER A 36 13.74 -1.61 -5.14
C SER A 36 14.74 -1.76 -6.30
N GLY A 37 14.82 -2.94 -6.93
CA GLY A 37 15.68 -3.16 -8.10
C GLY A 37 15.31 -2.28 -9.30
N CYS A 38 14.03 -1.92 -9.43
CA CYS A 38 13.56 -1.01 -10.50
C CYS A 38 13.35 0.42 -10.00
N HIS A 39 12.76 0.60 -8.81
CA HIS A 39 12.41 1.92 -8.28
C HIS A 39 13.50 2.59 -7.42
N GLY A 40 14.60 1.89 -7.16
CA GLY A 40 15.66 2.33 -6.24
C GLY A 40 15.28 2.09 -4.77
N ALA A 41 16.29 2.03 -3.90
CA ALA A 41 16.08 1.77 -2.48
C ALA A 41 15.22 2.84 -1.77
N GLN A 42 15.25 4.08 -2.25
CA GLN A 42 14.44 5.19 -1.74
C GLN A 42 13.26 5.56 -2.66
N GLY A 43 12.96 4.76 -3.69
CA GLY A 43 11.85 5.02 -4.61
C GLY A 43 12.08 6.18 -5.57
N ASN A 44 13.32 6.66 -5.72
CA ASN A 44 13.69 7.83 -6.50
C ASN A 44 14.23 7.52 -7.91
N ALA A 45 14.33 6.24 -8.31
CA ALA A 45 14.76 5.91 -9.67
C ALA A 45 13.67 6.33 -10.66
N ALA A 46 13.99 7.25 -11.57
CA ALA A 46 13.02 7.85 -12.49
C ALA A 46 13.36 7.65 -13.97
N THR A 47 14.51 7.04 -14.31
CA THR A 47 15.14 7.26 -15.63
C THR A 47 15.51 6.00 -16.42
N VAL A 48 15.26 4.79 -15.90
CA VAL A 48 15.50 3.55 -16.65
C VAL A 48 14.16 2.89 -17.02
N GLY A 49 13.83 2.84 -18.31
CA GLY A 49 12.80 1.93 -18.85
C GLY A 49 11.33 2.24 -18.53
N ARG A 50 10.90 3.51 -18.43
CA ARG A 50 9.52 3.93 -18.07
C ARG A 50 9.06 3.51 -16.66
N ILE A 51 10.01 3.27 -15.77
CA ILE A 51 9.76 3.03 -14.35
C ILE A 51 9.66 4.37 -13.63
N PRO A 52 8.49 4.73 -13.05
CA PRO A 52 8.31 6.02 -12.40
C PRO A 52 9.00 6.06 -11.04
N ALA A 53 9.44 7.24 -10.62
CA ALA A 53 9.75 7.49 -9.22
C ALA A 53 8.48 7.34 -8.37
N LEU A 54 8.58 6.59 -7.28
CA LEU A 54 7.53 6.47 -6.28
C LEU A 54 7.63 7.59 -5.24
N ALA A 55 8.86 7.95 -4.89
CA ALA A 55 9.18 8.98 -3.92
C ALA A 55 8.55 10.31 -4.32
N GLY A 56 7.74 10.90 -3.44
CA GLY A 56 7.07 12.18 -3.71
C GLY A 56 5.93 12.11 -4.72
N ASN A 57 5.55 10.92 -5.22
CA ASN A 57 4.54 10.77 -6.27
C ASN A 57 3.43 9.77 -5.92
N VAL A 58 3.74 8.72 -5.15
CA VAL A 58 2.79 7.62 -4.91
C VAL A 58 1.55 8.04 -4.10
N GLY A 59 1.64 9.10 -3.30
CA GLY A 59 0.52 9.65 -2.53
C GLY A 59 -0.58 10.25 -3.41
N THR A 60 -0.26 10.72 -4.61
CA THR A 60 -1.25 11.26 -5.56
C THR A 60 -2.28 10.21 -5.97
N PHE A 61 -1.93 8.93 -5.94
CA PHE A 61 -2.87 7.86 -6.24
C PHE A 61 -3.88 7.61 -5.11
N MET A 62 -3.69 8.19 -3.92
CA MET A 62 -4.66 8.07 -2.81
C MET A 62 -5.86 9.01 -2.97
N LYS A 63 -5.87 9.86 -4.00
CA LYS A 63 -6.86 10.94 -4.18
C LYS A 63 -8.24 10.49 -4.64
N SER A 64 -8.35 9.28 -5.19
CA SER A 64 -9.63 8.71 -5.59
C SER A 64 -9.61 7.19 -5.41
N ALA A 65 -10.79 6.59 -5.30
CA ALA A 65 -10.92 5.14 -5.27
C ALA A 65 -10.35 4.50 -6.57
N GLU A 66 -10.63 5.10 -7.73
CA GLU A 66 -10.13 4.62 -9.03
C GLU A 66 -8.59 4.61 -9.07
N SER A 67 -7.93 5.72 -8.71
CA SER A 67 -6.47 5.82 -8.74
C SER A 67 -5.81 4.92 -7.69
N ARG A 68 -6.45 4.74 -6.53
CA ARG A 68 -5.98 3.89 -5.43
C ARG A 68 -6.01 2.43 -5.84
N THR A 69 -7.12 1.97 -6.41
CA THR A 69 -7.21 0.62 -6.98
C THR A 69 -6.17 0.43 -8.08
N PHE A 70 -6.10 1.35 -9.04
CA PHE A 70 -5.14 1.29 -10.15
C PHE A 70 -3.68 1.13 -9.70
N LEU A 71 -3.25 1.84 -8.64
CA LEU A 71 -1.89 1.73 -8.12
C LEU A 71 -1.50 0.28 -7.79
N THR A 72 -2.42 -0.46 -7.18
CA THR A 72 -2.19 -1.87 -6.78
C THR A 72 -2.27 -2.85 -7.95
N GLN A 73 -2.75 -2.41 -9.11
CA GLN A 73 -2.80 -3.18 -10.35
C GLN A 73 -1.53 -3.02 -11.21
N ALA A 74 -0.52 -2.28 -10.71
CA ALA A 74 0.76 -2.13 -11.39
C ALA A 74 1.35 -3.50 -11.75
N PRO A 75 1.90 -3.70 -12.97
CA PRO A 75 2.41 -4.99 -13.41
C PRO A 75 3.44 -5.60 -12.45
N GLY A 76 4.29 -4.77 -11.83
CA GLY A 76 5.25 -5.23 -10.83
C GLY A 76 4.60 -5.83 -9.58
N ILE A 77 3.45 -5.31 -9.14
CA ILE A 77 2.68 -5.87 -8.02
C ILE A 77 1.95 -7.13 -8.47
N MET A 78 1.23 -7.05 -9.59
CA MET A 78 0.40 -8.15 -10.10
C MET A 78 1.21 -9.40 -10.44
N ASN A 79 2.45 -9.23 -10.89
CA ASN A 79 3.33 -10.32 -11.31
C ASN A 79 4.45 -10.63 -10.27
N SER A 80 4.36 -10.07 -9.05
CA SER A 80 5.40 -10.23 -8.00
C SER A 80 5.46 -11.63 -7.36
N GLY A 81 4.41 -12.44 -7.51
CA GLY A 81 4.23 -13.69 -6.75
C GLY A 81 3.74 -13.48 -5.31
N LEU A 82 3.56 -12.23 -4.86
CA LEU A 82 3.01 -11.92 -3.54
C LEU A 82 1.51 -12.22 -3.47
N ASN A 83 1.05 -12.75 -2.33
CA ASN A 83 -0.38 -12.91 -2.04
C ASN A 83 -1.02 -11.56 -1.61
N ASP A 84 -2.33 -11.56 -1.39
CA ASP A 84 -3.08 -10.33 -1.08
C ASP A 84 -2.67 -9.70 0.26
N LYS A 85 -2.35 -10.52 1.26
CA LYS A 85 -1.89 -10.06 2.57
C LYS A 85 -0.53 -9.39 2.46
N ASP A 86 0.39 -9.97 1.69
CA ASP A 86 1.73 -9.41 1.50
C ASP A 86 1.68 -8.12 0.67
N VAL A 87 0.81 -8.05 -0.35
CA VAL A 87 0.61 -6.79 -1.07
C VAL A 87 -0.02 -5.72 -0.17
N ALA A 88 -1.01 -6.05 0.66
CA ALA A 88 -1.55 -5.08 1.62
C ALA A 88 -0.45 -4.60 2.60
N THR A 89 0.38 -5.52 3.09
CA THR A 89 1.52 -5.23 3.98
C THR A 89 2.53 -4.31 3.29
N LEU A 90 2.92 -4.63 2.05
CA LEU A 90 3.80 -3.83 1.21
C LEU A 90 3.23 -2.41 1.03
N MET A 91 1.98 -2.29 0.58
CA MET A 91 1.38 -0.99 0.27
C MET A 91 1.18 -0.13 1.51
N ASN A 92 0.86 -0.75 2.65
CA ASN A 92 0.71 -0.07 3.94
C ASN A 92 2.02 0.46 4.51
N TRP A 93 3.16 -0.07 4.07
CA TRP A 93 4.46 0.54 4.33
C TRP A 93 4.86 1.53 3.23
N LEU A 94 4.73 1.14 1.97
CA LEU A 94 5.24 1.86 0.80
C LEU A 94 4.64 3.26 0.68
N VAL A 95 3.32 3.40 0.78
CA VAL A 95 2.65 4.70 0.62
C VAL A 95 3.10 5.69 1.70
N PRO A 96 2.95 5.43 3.01
CA PRO A 96 3.37 6.40 4.01
C PRO A 96 4.89 6.62 4.03
N ALA A 97 5.71 5.63 3.67
CA ALA A 97 7.16 5.77 3.65
C ALA A 97 7.68 6.61 2.47
N LEU A 98 7.04 6.52 1.30
CA LEU A 98 7.56 7.10 0.05
C LEU A 98 6.73 8.27 -0.50
N ALA A 99 5.48 8.45 -0.09
CA ALA A 99 4.63 9.47 -0.67
C ALA A 99 5.12 10.90 -0.43
N LYS A 100 5.78 11.16 0.70
CA LYS A 100 6.22 12.49 1.12
C LYS A 100 5.08 13.52 0.93
N GLU A 101 5.38 14.68 0.38
CA GLU A 101 4.47 15.78 0.00
C GLU A 101 3.29 15.40 -0.91
N SER A 102 3.31 14.26 -1.63
CA SER A 102 2.15 13.84 -2.44
C SER A 102 0.99 13.27 -1.63
N LEU A 103 1.22 12.88 -0.37
CA LEU A 103 0.16 12.44 0.53
C LEU A 103 -0.33 13.63 1.36
N THR A 104 -1.39 14.28 0.90
CA THR A 104 -1.92 15.49 1.58
C THR A 104 -3.06 15.19 2.56
N GLU A 105 -3.58 13.97 2.57
CA GLU A 105 -4.66 13.52 3.45
C GLU A 105 -4.18 12.35 4.31
N PRO A 106 -4.79 12.11 5.49
CA PRO A 106 -4.47 10.94 6.30
C PRO A 106 -4.56 9.63 5.49
N PHE A 107 -3.50 8.83 5.54
CA PHE A 107 -3.46 7.58 4.81
C PHE A 107 -4.43 6.55 5.42
N LYS A 108 -5.37 6.08 4.61
CA LYS A 108 -6.18 4.90 4.92
C LYS A 108 -5.43 3.63 4.51
N PRO A 109 -5.12 2.71 5.44
CA PRO A 109 -4.48 1.44 5.12
C PRO A 109 -5.33 0.59 4.16
N TYR A 110 -4.66 -0.09 3.23
CA TYR A 110 -5.24 -1.15 2.40
C TYR A 110 -5.64 -2.35 3.26
N SER A 111 -6.83 -2.88 3.03
CA SER A 111 -7.25 -4.18 3.55
C SER A 111 -6.90 -5.30 2.57
N VAL A 112 -6.87 -6.54 3.06
CA VAL A 112 -6.68 -7.72 2.20
C VAL A 112 -7.80 -7.83 1.16
N ASP A 113 -9.04 -7.56 1.55
CA ASP A 113 -10.20 -7.60 0.65
C ASP A 113 -10.12 -6.54 -0.46
N GLU A 114 -9.60 -5.34 -0.14
CA GLU A 114 -9.38 -4.28 -1.13
C GLU A 114 -8.35 -4.72 -2.19
N ILE A 115 -7.29 -5.41 -1.75
CA ILE A 115 -6.30 -5.98 -2.68
C ILE A 115 -6.92 -7.11 -3.52
N ALA A 116 -7.64 -8.04 -2.91
CA ALA A 116 -8.29 -9.13 -3.63
C ALA A 116 -9.26 -8.60 -4.71
N HIS A 117 -10.07 -7.59 -4.36
CA HIS A 117 -10.99 -6.94 -5.29
C HIS A 117 -10.26 -6.21 -6.43
N SER A 118 -9.15 -5.52 -6.10
CA SER A 118 -8.29 -4.87 -7.09
C SER A 118 -7.74 -5.87 -8.12
N ARG A 119 -7.29 -7.05 -7.68
CA ARG A 119 -6.78 -8.10 -8.57
C ARG A 119 -7.85 -8.64 -9.52
N ALA A 120 -9.06 -8.84 -8.99
CA ALA A 120 -10.20 -9.33 -9.78
C ALA A 120 -10.68 -8.31 -10.83
N SER A 121 -10.36 -7.03 -10.67
CA SER A 121 -10.79 -5.93 -11.53
C SER A 121 -9.66 -5.36 -12.39
N ARG A 122 -8.59 -6.14 -12.63
CA ARG A 122 -7.44 -5.71 -13.43
C ARG A 122 -7.87 -5.27 -14.85
N PRO A 123 -7.44 -4.10 -15.33
CA PRO A 123 -7.75 -3.67 -16.69
C PRO A 123 -7.02 -4.56 -17.72
N PRO A 124 -7.64 -4.82 -18.88
CA PRO A 124 -7.03 -5.63 -19.94
C PRO A 124 -5.77 -4.97 -20.50
N ASP A 125 -5.77 -3.63 -20.62
CA ASP A 125 -4.60 -2.83 -20.99
C ASP A 125 -4.24 -1.86 -19.85
N PHE A 126 -3.13 -2.15 -19.18
CA PHE A 126 -2.63 -1.34 -18.07
C PHE A 126 -2.20 0.06 -18.52
N PHE A 127 -1.62 0.22 -19.70
CA PHE A 127 -1.11 1.51 -20.16
C PHE A 127 -2.25 2.44 -20.61
N VAL A 128 -3.32 1.88 -21.18
CA VAL A 128 -4.57 2.64 -21.43
C VAL A 128 -5.17 3.10 -20.11
N ALA A 129 -5.31 2.21 -19.12
CA ALA A 129 -5.82 2.57 -17.80
C ALA A 129 -4.94 3.63 -17.11
N ARG A 130 -3.61 3.51 -17.22
CA ARG A 130 -2.65 4.48 -16.69
C ARG A 130 -2.88 5.88 -17.23
N ARG A 131 -3.04 6.02 -18.55
CA ARG A 131 -3.30 7.32 -19.18
C ARG A 131 -4.62 7.91 -18.68
N LYS A 132 -5.69 7.12 -18.63
CA LYS A 132 -6.99 7.56 -18.11
C LYS A 132 -6.91 8.05 -16.66
N VAL A 133 -6.26 7.27 -15.79
CA VAL A 133 -6.09 7.65 -14.37
C VAL A 133 -5.24 8.92 -14.25
N ALA A 134 -4.17 9.04 -15.03
CA ALA A 134 -3.33 10.23 -15.04
C ALA A 134 -4.10 11.48 -15.49
N GLU A 135 -4.86 11.40 -16.60
CA GLU A 135 -5.72 12.48 -17.09
C GLU A 135 -6.77 12.89 -16.05
N ASN A 136 -7.39 11.92 -15.37
CA ASN A 136 -8.38 12.19 -14.32
C ASN A 136 -7.76 12.92 -13.12
N LEU A 137 -6.55 12.53 -12.69
CA LEU A 137 -5.83 13.20 -11.62
C LEU A 137 -5.37 14.61 -12.02
N GLN A 138 -4.89 14.78 -13.25
CA GLN A 138 -4.49 16.09 -13.79
C GLN A 138 -5.67 17.07 -13.90
N LYS A 139 -6.85 16.59 -14.33
CA LYS A 139 -8.09 17.40 -14.35
C LYS A 139 -8.51 17.89 -12.96
N GLN A 140 -8.11 17.17 -11.91
CA GLN A 140 -8.35 17.53 -10.51
C GLN A 140 -7.23 18.44 -9.94
N GLY A 141 -6.25 18.85 -10.75
CA GLY A 141 -5.17 19.74 -10.35
C GLY A 141 -3.95 19.04 -9.74
N TYR A 142 -3.89 17.71 -9.80
CA TYR A 142 -2.72 16.97 -9.29
C TYR A 142 -1.64 16.82 -10.36
N ALA A 143 -0.41 17.24 -10.02
CA ALA A 143 0.75 16.99 -10.85
C ALA A 143 1.18 15.51 -10.78
N LEU A 144 1.55 14.95 -11.93
CA LEU A 144 2.15 13.63 -12.04
C LEU A 144 3.48 13.75 -12.81
N PRO A 145 4.49 12.93 -12.48
CA PRO A 145 5.77 12.99 -13.15
C PRO A 145 5.64 12.53 -14.60
N ASN A 146 6.31 13.23 -15.51
CA ASN A 146 6.45 12.82 -16.90
C ASN A 146 7.56 11.76 -17.01
N TYR A 147 7.32 10.67 -17.76
CA TYR A 147 8.31 9.61 -18.05
C TYR A 147 7.96 8.91 -19.38
#